data_AF-A0A2U1AFB7-F1
#
_entry.id   AF-A0A2U1AFB7-F1
#
_cell.length_a   1.000
_cell.length_b   1.000
_cell.length_c   1.000
_cell.angle_alpha   90.00
_cell.angle_beta   90.00
_cell.angle_gamma   90.00
#
_symmetry.space_group_name_H-M   'P 1'
#
loop_
_entity.id
_entity.type
_entity.pdbx_description
1 polymer ?
#
loop_
_entity_poly.entity_id
_entity_poly.type
_entity_poly.pdbx_seq_one_letter_code
_entity_poly.pdbx_strand_id
1 'polypeptide(L)'
;MRAIAMIGAAVLLAGCVGAPPGPEGGGRAPSLAALQQMCGGQAVDFGAYAPGVYAAIFDAWVANRRGRLPQDQFCGFQAQLAQQYTALGKSGNGEARGEWVNFLNAQRAQALSWRAAADPTLRAG
;
A
#
# COMPACT_ATOMS: atom_id res chain seq x y z
N MET A 1 -39.57 41.46 7.89
CA MET A 1 -39.64 40.09 7.35
C MET A 1 -38.23 39.67 6.94
N ARG A 2 -37.79 38.49 7.36
CA ARG A 2 -36.42 37.93 7.19
C ARG A 2 -36.30 37.16 5.87
N ALA A 3 -35.14 37.25 5.22
CA ALA A 3 -34.47 36.20 4.39
C ALA A 3 -33.23 36.85 3.74
N ILE A 4 -32.04 36.82 4.34
CA ILE A 4 -31.02 35.75 4.33
C ILE A 4 -30.62 35.31 2.91
N ALA A 5 -29.35 35.58 2.59
CA ALA A 5 -28.64 35.36 1.35
C ALA A 5 -28.56 33.88 0.92
N MET A 6 -28.72 33.63 -0.38
CA MET A 6 -28.34 32.37 -1.02
C MET A 6 -26.90 32.52 -1.55
N ILE A 7 -25.96 31.94 -0.81
CA ILE A 7 -24.56 31.75 -1.21
C ILE A 7 -24.49 30.50 -2.09
N GLY A 8 -23.74 30.59 -3.18
CA GLY A 8 -23.56 29.52 -4.16
C GLY A 8 -22.96 28.24 -3.59
N ALA A 9 -23.35 27.12 -4.19
CA ALA A 9 -22.70 25.83 -4.00
C ALA A 9 -22.30 25.30 -5.38
N ALA A 10 -21.00 25.35 -5.65
CA ALA A 10 -20.37 24.63 -6.73
C ALA A 10 -20.58 23.12 -6.51
N VAL A 11 -21.12 22.45 -7.52
CA VAL A 11 -21.24 20.99 -7.56
C VAL A 11 -19.83 20.43 -7.77
N LEU A 12 -19.14 20.13 -6.67
CA LEU A 12 -17.90 19.35 -6.70
C LEU A 12 -18.25 17.91 -7.02
N LEU A 13 -17.62 17.42 -8.09
CA LEU A 13 -17.61 16.05 -8.59
C LEU A 13 -17.62 15.02 -7.46
N ALA A 14 -18.76 14.34 -7.29
CA ALA A 14 -18.84 13.11 -6.53
C ALA A 14 -17.89 12.10 -7.18
N GLY A 15 -16.90 11.66 -6.41
CA GLY A 15 -15.90 10.69 -6.83
C GLY A 15 -16.53 9.37 -7.26
N CYS A 16 -15.84 8.68 -8.16
CA CYS A 16 -16.15 7.31 -8.57
C CYS A 16 -16.07 6.36 -7.37
N VAL A 17 -17.15 6.28 -6.60
CA VAL A 17 -17.49 5.15 -5.74
C VAL A 17 -18.02 4.04 -6.65
N GLY A 18 -17.19 3.03 -6.90
CA GLY A 18 -17.62 1.83 -7.62
C GLY A 18 -16.55 1.29 -8.56
N ALA A 19 -15.55 0.62 -8.01
CA ALA A 19 -14.88 -0.45 -8.74
C ALA A 19 -15.33 -1.79 -8.12
N PRO A 20 -16.44 -2.39 -8.60
CA PRO A 20 -16.69 -3.80 -8.31
C PRO A 20 -15.56 -4.66 -8.95
N PRO A 21 -15.23 -5.82 -8.36
CA PRO A 21 -14.20 -6.68 -8.93
C PRO A 21 -14.73 -7.30 -10.23
N GLY A 22 -14.23 -6.82 -11.37
CA GLY A 22 -14.38 -7.56 -12.62
C GLY A 22 -13.71 -8.92 -12.48
N PRO A 23 -14.39 -10.04 -12.83
CA PRO A 23 -13.68 -11.26 -13.12
C PRO A 23 -12.84 -10.96 -14.36
N GLU A 24 -11.53 -11.12 -14.24
CA GLU A 24 -10.54 -10.96 -15.31
C GLU A 24 -10.08 -9.50 -15.58
N GLY A 25 -8.96 -9.14 -14.97
CA GLY A 25 -7.88 -8.37 -15.64
C GLY A 25 -8.01 -6.86 -15.85
N GLY A 26 -9.14 -6.20 -15.56
CA GLY A 26 -9.34 -4.78 -15.90
C GLY A 26 -9.18 -3.73 -14.78
N GLY A 27 -8.75 -4.13 -13.58
CA GLY A 27 -8.65 -3.19 -12.45
C GLY A 27 -7.30 -2.48 -12.39
N ARG A 28 -7.29 -1.14 -12.38
CA ARG A 28 -6.09 -0.36 -12.02
C ARG A 28 -5.53 -0.88 -10.68
N ALA A 29 -4.22 -1.04 -10.60
CA ALA A 29 -3.55 -1.40 -9.35
C ALA A 29 -4.00 -0.44 -8.22
N PRO A 30 -4.32 -0.96 -7.01
CA PRO A 30 -4.71 -0.10 -5.89
C PRO A 30 -3.59 0.87 -5.56
N SER A 31 -3.93 2.09 -5.13
CA SER A 31 -2.94 3.05 -4.63
C SER A 31 -2.34 2.57 -3.31
N LEU A 32 -1.18 3.13 -2.92
CA LEU A 32 -0.56 2.83 -1.61
C LEU A 32 -1.54 3.09 -0.44
N ALA A 33 -2.29 4.18 -0.49
CA ALA A 33 -3.30 4.48 0.53
C ALA A 33 -4.43 3.43 0.55
N ALA A 34 -4.92 3.00 -0.62
CA ALA A 34 -5.94 1.97 -0.70
C ALA A 34 -5.43 0.62 -0.15
N LEU A 35 -4.17 0.26 -0.43
CA LEU A 35 -3.53 -0.94 0.11
C LEU A 35 -3.44 -0.92 1.65
N GLN A 36 -3.11 0.24 2.23
CA GLN A 36 -3.03 0.40 3.68
C GLN A 36 -4.41 0.33 4.35
N GLN A 37 -5.43 0.91 3.71
CA GLN A 37 -6.81 0.87 4.21
C GLN A 37 -7.38 -0.56 4.29
N MET A 38 -6.91 -1.50 3.47
CA MET A 38 -7.34 -2.90 3.52
C MET A 38 -7.06 -3.58 4.87
N CYS A 39 -6.13 -3.05 5.67
CA CYS A 39 -5.77 -3.58 6.98
C CYS A 39 -6.34 -2.75 8.15
N GLY A 40 -7.21 -1.78 7.88
CA GLY A 40 -7.91 -0.98 8.90
C GLY A 40 -7.02 -0.03 9.71
N GLY A 41 -5.74 0.10 9.36
CA GLY A 41 -4.80 1.01 10.02
C GLY A 41 -4.84 2.43 9.46
N GLN A 42 -4.26 3.38 10.22
CA GLN A 42 -4.04 4.73 9.71
C GLN A 42 -2.99 4.70 8.59
N ALA A 43 -3.27 5.41 7.50
CA ALA A 43 -2.34 5.47 6.38
C ALA A 43 -1.02 6.15 6.82
N VAL A 44 0.09 5.49 6.54
CA VAL A 44 1.45 5.99 6.80
C VAL A 44 1.99 6.61 5.53
N ASP A 45 2.39 7.87 5.64
CA ASP A 45 3.18 8.56 4.61
C ASP A 45 4.65 8.15 4.74
N PHE A 46 5.14 7.40 3.77
CA PHE A 46 6.52 6.92 3.69
C PHE A 46 7.48 7.93 3.01
N GLY A 47 6.97 9.09 2.58
CA GLY A 47 7.74 10.15 1.94
C GLY A 47 8.58 9.63 0.76
N ALA A 48 9.88 9.90 0.80
CA ALA A 48 10.82 9.49 -0.26
C ALA A 48 10.89 7.96 -0.48
N TYR A 49 10.49 7.15 0.50
CA TYR A 49 10.51 5.69 0.41
C TYR A 49 9.22 5.10 -0.15
N ALA A 50 8.20 5.94 -0.39
CA ALA A 50 6.89 5.48 -0.86
C ALA A 50 6.94 4.58 -2.11
N PRO A 51 7.77 4.83 -3.15
CA PRO A 51 7.84 3.93 -4.30
C PRO A 51 8.31 2.51 -3.95
N GLY A 52 9.33 2.40 -3.09
CA GLY A 52 9.87 1.10 -2.66
C GLY A 52 8.90 0.34 -1.76
N VAL A 53 8.23 1.05 -0.85
CA VAL A 53 7.20 0.49 0.03
C VAL A 53 5.97 0.07 -0.77
N TYR A 54 5.53 0.88 -1.73
CA TYR A 54 4.45 0.52 -2.64
C TYR A 54 4.75 -0.77 -3.38
N ALA A 55 5.94 -0.92 -3.96
CA ALA A 55 6.32 -2.15 -4.64
C ALA A 55 6.24 -3.37 -3.70
N ALA A 56 6.78 -3.25 -2.49
CA ALA A 56 6.75 -4.33 -1.49
C ALA A 56 5.32 -4.75 -1.11
N ILE A 57 4.47 -3.78 -0.78
CA ILE A 57 3.08 -4.05 -0.38
C ILE A 57 2.26 -4.55 -1.57
N PHE A 58 2.49 -4.03 -2.77
CA PHE A 58 1.81 -4.49 -3.98
C PHE A 58 2.14 -5.95 -4.30
N ASP A 59 3.42 -6.35 -4.23
CA ASP A 59 3.81 -7.75 -4.47
C ASP A 59 3.19 -8.71 -3.44
N ALA A 60 3.18 -8.33 -2.17
CA ALA A 60 2.51 -9.08 -1.11
C ALA A 60 0.98 -9.13 -1.34
N TRP A 61 0.37 -8.03 -1.79
CA TRP A 61 -1.05 -7.97 -2.12
C TRP A 61 -1.41 -8.88 -3.31
N VAL A 62 -0.57 -8.95 -4.34
CA VAL A 62 -0.77 -9.88 -5.46
C VAL A 62 -0.79 -11.32 -4.93
N ALA A 63 0.15 -11.69 -4.05
CA ALA A 63 0.16 -13.01 -3.43
C ALA A 63 -1.09 -13.27 -2.56
N ASN A 64 -1.53 -12.29 -1.78
CA ASN A 64 -2.74 -12.36 -0.96
C ASN A 64 -4.00 -12.54 -1.82
N ARG A 65 -4.15 -11.73 -2.87
CA ARG A 65 -5.27 -11.81 -3.81
C ARG A 65 -5.34 -13.16 -4.53
N ARG A 66 -4.20 -13.83 -4.73
CA ARG A 66 -4.10 -15.17 -5.33
C ARG A 66 -4.21 -16.30 -4.30
N GLY A 67 -4.50 -16.00 -3.03
CA GLY A 67 -4.66 -16.98 -1.97
C GLY A 67 -3.36 -17.65 -1.50
N ARG A 68 -2.19 -17.05 -1.79
CA ARG A 68 -0.88 -17.56 -1.38
C ARG A 68 -0.27 -16.84 -0.18
N LEU A 69 -0.91 -15.76 0.28
CA LEU A 69 -0.56 -15.04 1.49
C LEU A 69 -1.84 -14.79 2.31
N PRO A 70 -1.99 -15.40 3.50
CA PRO A 70 -3.12 -15.14 4.38
C PRO A 70 -3.30 -13.64 4.71
N GLN A 71 -4.54 -13.21 4.95
CA GLN A 71 -4.87 -11.79 5.19
C GLN A 71 -4.17 -11.22 6.44
N ASP A 72 -4.11 -12.00 7.51
CA ASP A 72 -3.41 -11.67 8.75
C ASP A 72 -1.91 -11.49 8.50
N GLN A 73 -1.29 -12.36 7.70
CA GLN A 73 0.13 -12.24 7.32
C GLN A 73 0.39 -10.99 6.46
N PHE A 74 -0.50 -10.69 5.50
CA PHE A 74 -0.43 -9.47 4.71
C PHE A 74 -0.53 -8.20 5.57
N CYS A 75 -1.47 -8.18 6.52
CA CYS A 75 -1.63 -7.02 7.40
C CYS A 75 -0.51 -6.90 8.44
N GLY A 76 0.00 -8.01 8.96
CA GLY A 76 1.20 -8.02 9.81
C GLY A 76 2.43 -7.47 9.09
N PHE A 77 2.61 -7.81 7.81
CA PHE A 77 3.67 -7.27 6.97
C PHE A 77 3.58 -5.75 6.81
N GLN A 78 2.39 -5.21 6.52
CA GLN A 78 2.19 -3.75 6.45
C GLN A 78 2.46 -3.05 7.78
N ALA A 79 2.00 -3.65 8.89
CA ALA A 79 2.23 -3.11 10.24
C ALA A 79 3.73 -3.08 10.59
N GLN A 80 4.49 -4.13 10.24
CA GLN A 80 5.93 -4.18 10.47
C GLN A 80 6.68 -3.10 9.68
N LEU A 81 6.31 -2.88 8.40
CA LEU A 81 6.85 -1.78 7.59
C LEU A 81 6.59 -0.42 8.24
N ALA A 82 5.36 -0.17 8.69
CA ALA A 82 4.97 1.07 9.37
C ALA A 82 5.75 1.30 10.67
N GLN A 83 5.91 0.25 11.49
CA GLN A 83 6.66 0.30 12.74
C GLN A 83 8.13 0.63 12.49
N GLN A 84 8.78 -0.09 11.59
CA GLN A 84 10.21 0.11 11.30
C GLN A 84 10.47 1.44 10.61
N TYR A 85 9.55 1.90 9.76
CA TYR A 85 9.65 3.24 9.18
C TYR A 85 9.59 4.33 10.25
N THR A 86 8.71 4.18 11.23
CA THR A 86 8.59 5.14 12.34
C THR A 86 9.84 5.15 13.22
N ALA A 87 10.43 3.98 13.49
CA ALA A 87 11.64 3.86 14.31
C ALA A 87 12.91 4.36 13.58
N LEU A 88 13.05 4.03 12.30
CA LEU A 88 14.31 4.17 11.56
C LEU A 88 14.20 5.16 10.39
N GLY A 89 13.19 5.00 9.55
CA GLY A 89 13.05 5.76 8.30
C GLY A 89 12.70 7.23 8.47
N LYS A 90 12.08 7.61 9.61
CA LYS A 90 11.83 9.00 10.00
C LYS A 90 13.01 9.67 10.71
N SER A 91 14.06 8.91 11.02
CA SER A 91 15.21 9.43 11.76
C SER A 91 16.01 10.43 10.92
N GLY A 92 16.48 11.51 11.56
CA GLY A 92 17.47 12.41 10.96
C GLY A 92 18.88 11.81 10.88
N ASN A 93 19.13 10.70 11.60
CA ASN A 93 20.41 10.00 11.59
C ASN A 93 20.59 9.21 10.28
N GLY A 94 21.75 9.35 9.63
CA GLY A 94 22.10 8.61 8.41
C GLY A 94 22.21 7.09 8.61
N GLU A 95 22.70 6.64 9.76
CA GLU A 95 22.84 5.22 10.10
C GLU A 95 21.48 4.53 10.23
N ALA A 96 20.57 5.10 11.03
CA ALA A 96 19.21 4.60 11.17
C ALA A 96 18.45 4.57 9.82
N ARG A 97 18.67 5.56 8.94
CA ARG A 97 18.13 5.53 7.58
C ARG A 97 18.74 4.42 6.73
N GLY A 98 20.02 4.13 6.90
CA GLY A 98 20.69 2.99 6.27
C GLY A 98 20.07 1.66 6.71
N GLU A 99 19.84 1.49 8.01
CA GLU A 99 19.15 0.31 8.55
C GLU A 99 17.73 0.15 8.00
N TRP A 100 16.97 1.25 7.90
CA TRP A 100 15.66 1.25 7.26
C TRP A 100 15.72 0.78 5.80
N VAL A 101 16.67 1.29 5.01
CA VAL A 101 16.82 0.89 3.61
C VAL A 101 17.17 -0.59 3.49
N ASN A 102 18.07 -1.10 4.33
CA ASN A 102 18.42 -2.52 4.36
C ASN A 102 17.21 -3.40 4.72
N PHE A 103 16.46 -2.99 5.75
CA PHE A 103 15.23 -3.67 6.15
C PHE A 103 14.21 -3.69 5.00
N LEU A 104 13.93 -2.53 4.38
CA LEU A 104 12.99 -2.42 3.26
C LEU A 104 13.41 -3.30 2.07
N ASN A 105 14.70 -3.36 1.75
CA ASN A 105 15.19 -4.23 0.68
C ASN A 105 14.96 -5.71 1.00
N ALA A 106 15.15 -6.14 2.24
CA ALA A 106 14.83 -7.50 2.68
C ALA A 106 13.32 -7.79 2.56
N GLN A 107 12.47 -6.85 2.98
CA GLN A 107 11.01 -6.98 2.87
C GLN A 107 10.54 -7.05 1.41
N ARG A 108 11.17 -6.30 0.50
CA ARG A 108 10.90 -6.39 -0.95
C ARG A 108 11.26 -7.76 -1.51
N ALA A 109 12.41 -8.31 -1.14
CA ALA A 109 12.80 -9.65 -1.57
C ALA A 109 11.81 -10.72 -1.07
N GLN A 110 11.37 -10.60 0.19
CA GLN A 110 10.36 -11.48 0.77
C GLN A 110 9.02 -11.40 0.01
N ALA A 111 8.51 -10.18 -0.24
CA ALA A 111 7.26 -9.98 -0.97
C ALA A 111 7.31 -10.52 -2.40
N LEU A 112 8.44 -10.31 -3.09
CA LEU A 112 8.68 -10.89 -4.42
C LEU A 112 8.66 -12.42 -4.40
N SER A 113 9.22 -13.05 -3.36
CA SER A 113 9.19 -14.52 -3.24
C SER A 113 7.77 -15.07 -3.09
N TRP A 114 6.90 -14.38 -2.33
CA TRP A 114 5.48 -14.72 -2.23
C TRP A 114 4.76 -14.54 -3.56
N ARG A 115 5.03 -13.43 -4.26
CA ARG A 115 4.44 -13.18 -5.58
C ARG A 115 4.86 -14.25 -6.59
N ALA A 116 6.12 -14.65 -6.61
CA ALA A 116 6.61 -15.72 -7.46
C ALA A 116 5.93 -17.07 -7.12
N ALA A 117 5.62 -17.33 -5.85
CA ALA A 117 4.85 -18.51 -5.45
C ALA A 117 3.39 -18.47 -5.95
N ALA A 118 2.83 -17.27 -6.11
CA ALA A 118 1.49 -17.06 -6.68
C ALA A 118 1.46 -17.08 -8.21
N ASP A 119 2.54 -16.68 -8.86
CA ASP A 119 2.68 -16.68 -10.32
C ASP A 119 4.08 -17.17 -10.71
N PRO A 120 4.21 -18.48 -11.05
CA PRO A 120 5.48 -19.07 -11.42
C PRO A 120 6.09 -18.47 -12.70
N THR A 121 5.33 -17.78 -13.54
CA THR A 121 5.86 -17.16 -14.77
C THR A 121 6.84 -16.03 -14.48
N LEU A 122 6.80 -15.45 -13.28
CA LEU A 122 7.79 -14.47 -12.78
C LEU A 122 9.14 -15.11 -12.42
N ARG A 123 9.25 -16.45 -12.41
CA ARG A 123 10.52 -17.16 -12.19
C ARG A 123 11.27 -17.50 -13.49
N ALA A 124 10.61 -17.41 -14.64
CA ALA A 124 11.23 -17.65 -15.95
C ALA A 124 11.88 -16.34 -16.45
N GLY A 125 12.99 -15.97 -15.82
CA GLY A 125 13.90 -14.93 -16.30
C GLY A 125 15.04 -15.54 -17.10
#